data_AF-A0A5E4QZA7-F1
#
_entry.id   AF-A0A5E4QZA7-F1
#
_cell.length_a   1.000
_cell.length_b   1.000
_cell.length_c   1.000
_cell.angle_alpha   90.00
_cell.angle_beta   90.00
_cell.angle_gamma   90.00
#
_symmetry.space_group_name_H-M   'P 1'
#
loop_
_entity.id
_entity.type
_entity.pdbx_description
1 polymer ?
#
loop_
_entity_poly.entity_id
_entity_poly.type
_entity_poly.pdbx_seq_one_letter_code
_entity_poly.pdbx_strand_id
1 'polypeptide(L)'
;MFARWQYLMKKLPPLPEEGDSTSNRLPQNLDSLLYNEAKQISSSYQVAKQCLMTAFEKAHLGKWVKKPIEQDQFQCEITDADPSILFA
;
A
#
# COMPACT_ATOMS: atom_id res chain seq x y z
N MET A 1 10.40 -3.08 -4.74
CA MET A 1 9.39 -2.02 -4.48
C MET A 1 8.95 -1.98 -3.03
N PHE A 2 8.47 -3.10 -2.43
CA PHE A 2 8.00 -3.08 -1.03
C PHE A 2 9.09 -2.75 0.00
N ALA A 3 10.29 -3.36 -0.11
CA ALA A 3 11.43 -3.04 0.76
C ALA A 3 11.85 -1.55 0.70
N ARG A 4 11.82 -0.93 -0.49
CA ARG A 4 12.07 0.52 -0.67
C ARG A 4 11.05 1.35 0.10
N TRP A 5 9.76 1.00 -0.04
CA TRP A 5 8.68 1.67 0.68
C TRP A 5 8.84 1.53 2.20
N GLN A 6 9.13 0.33 2.71
CA GLN A 6 9.32 0.09 4.14
C GLN A 6 10.53 0.86 4.70
N TYR A 7 11.64 0.92 3.96
CA TYR A 7 12.78 1.76 4.32
C TYR A 7 12.39 3.24 4.42
N LEU A 8 11.66 3.76 3.43
CA LEU A 8 11.20 5.14 3.43
C LEU A 8 10.27 5.42 4.62
N MET A 9 9.31 4.53 4.90
CA MET A 9 8.39 4.68 6.04
C MET A 9 9.09 4.64 7.40
N LYS A 10 10.22 3.91 7.54
CA LYS A 10 11.03 3.93 8.75
C LYS A 10 11.86 5.22 8.92
N LYS A 11 12.23 5.87 7.82
CA LYS A 11 13.19 7.00 7.82
C LYS A 11 12.54 8.38 7.70
N LEU A 12 11.39 8.47 7.06
CA LEU A 12 10.68 9.74 6.87
C LEU A 12 9.81 10.07 8.08
N PRO A 13 9.80 11.32 8.55
CA PRO A 13 8.80 11.78 9.51
C PRO A 13 7.40 11.68 8.88
N PRO A 14 6.35 11.42 9.68
CA PRO A 14 4.99 11.39 9.17
C PRO A 14 4.65 12.73 8.54
N LEU A 15 4.19 12.70 7.29
CA LEU A 15 3.77 13.91 6.59
C LEU A 15 2.49 14.45 7.24
N PRO A 16 2.28 15.78 7.27
CA PRO A 16 1.01 16.35 7.66
C PRO A 16 -0.08 15.83 6.72
N GLU A 17 -1.04 15.08 7.24
CA GLU A 17 -2.17 14.61 6.43
C GLU A 17 -3.10 15.80 6.18
N GLU A 18 -3.16 16.28 4.94
CA GLU A 18 -4.16 17.27 4.53
C GLU A 18 -5.52 16.59 4.33
N GLY A 19 -6.33 16.53 5.38
CA GLY A 19 -7.75 16.17 5.29
C GLY A 19 -8.28 15.33 6.45
N ASP A 20 -9.51 15.64 6.87
CA ASP A 20 -10.29 14.93 7.88
C ASP A 20 -10.43 13.45 7.51
N SER A 21 -9.62 12.57 8.12
CA SER A 21 -9.74 11.12 7.97
C SER A 21 -9.19 10.43 9.20
N THR A 22 -10.11 9.82 9.94
CA THR A 22 -9.86 8.99 11.10
C THR A 22 -8.90 7.84 10.74
N SER A 23 -7.65 7.95 11.21
CA SER A 23 -6.73 6.83 11.45
C SER A 23 -6.00 6.19 10.24
N ASN A 24 -5.23 6.95 9.46
CA ASN A 24 -4.08 6.40 8.70
C ASN A 24 -2.82 6.29 9.60
N ARG A 25 -2.94 5.77 10.83
CA ARG A 25 -1.75 5.55 11.66
C ARG A 25 -0.97 4.37 11.10
N LEU A 26 0.26 4.63 10.68
CA LEU A 26 1.23 3.58 10.37
C LEU A 26 1.28 2.58 11.53
N PRO A 27 1.22 1.27 11.26
CA PRO A 27 1.31 0.26 12.30
C PRO A 27 2.64 0.40 13.04
N GLN A 28 2.58 0.25 14.37
CA GLN A 28 3.75 0.40 15.26
C GLN A 28 4.89 -0.58 14.90
N ASN A 29 4.56 -1.71 14.27
CA ASN A 29 5.52 -2.68 13.77
C ASN A 29 5.39 -2.82 12.25
N LEU A 30 6.32 -2.19 11.52
CA LEU A 30 6.39 -2.27 10.06
C LEU A 30 7.03 -3.57 9.55
N ASP A 31 7.73 -4.31 10.42
CA ASP A 31 8.47 -5.51 10.02
C ASP A 31 7.57 -6.74 9.93
N SER A 32 6.47 -6.77 10.70
CA SER A 32 5.44 -7.79 10.59
C SER A 32 4.34 -7.48 9.57
N LEU A 33 4.37 -6.29 8.95
CA LEU A 33 3.30 -5.81 8.08
C LEU A 33 3.26 -6.58 6.76
N LEU A 34 2.08 -7.10 6.40
CA LEU A 34 1.90 -7.75 5.10
C LEU A 34 1.78 -6.72 3.97
N TYR A 35 2.21 -7.10 2.77
CA TYR A 35 2.16 -6.23 1.61
C TYR A 35 0.73 -5.79 1.24
N ASN A 36 -0.25 -6.69 1.35
CA ASN A 36 -1.65 -6.36 1.13
C ASN A 36 -2.17 -5.32 2.15
N GLU A 37 -1.81 -5.46 3.42
CA GLU A 37 -2.17 -4.53 4.50
C GLU A 37 -1.54 -3.15 4.27
N ALA A 38 -0.25 -3.12 3.89
CA ALA A 38 0.44 -1.89 3.53
C ALA A 38 -0.27 -1.13 2.39
N LYS A 39 -0.77 -1.84 1.37
CA LYS A 39 -1.57 -1.22 0.30
C LYS A 39 -2.90 -0.64 0.79
N GLN A 40 -3.52 -1.23 1.82
CA GLN A 40 -4.80 -0.75 2.35
C GLN A 40 -4.68 0.55 3.15
N ILE A 41 -3.48 0.89 3.65
CA ILE A 41 -3.23 2.14 4.40
C ILE A 41 -3.58 3.38 3.56
N SER A 42 -3.41 3.34 2.24
CA SER A 42 -3.81 4.44 1.36
C SER A 42 -5.32 4.42 1.06
N SER A 43 -6.12 4.87 2.02
CA SER A 43 -7.58 4.88 1.95
C SER A 43 -8.11 5.65 0.73
N SER A 44 -7.55 6.83 0.44
CA SER A 44 -7.93 7.65 -0.73
C SER A 44 -7.72 6.91 -2.06
N TYR A 45 -6.60 6.19 -2.19
CA TYR A 45 -6.34 5.35 -3.36
C TYR A 45 -7.33 4.19 -3.46
N GLN A 46 -7.65 3.51 -2.35
CA GLN A 46 -8.62 2.41 -2.38
C GLN A 46 -10.01 2.89 -2.78
N VAL A 47 -10.45 4.06 -2.30
CA VAL A 47 -11.71 4.69 -2.71
C VAL A 47 -11.69 5.00 -4.20
N ALA A 48 -10.65 5.68 -4.70
CA ALA A 48 -10.52 6.00 -6.12
C ALA A 48 -10.52 4.74 -7.01
N LYS A 49 -9.80 3.70 -6.59
CA LYS A 49 -9.76 2.40 -7.26
C LYS A 49 -11.13 1.73 -7.32
N GLN A 50 -11.90 1.78 -6.23
CA GLN A 50 -13.26 1.24 -6.20
C GLN A 50 -14.19 2.03 -7.12
N CYS A 51 -14.10 3.37 -7.11
CA CYS A 51 -14.86 4.23 -8.01
C CYS A 51 -14.59 3.89 -9.49
N LEU A 52 -13.32 3.68 -9.85
CA LEU A 52 -12.92 3.27 -11.20
C LEU A 52 -13.59 1.93 -11.60
N MET A 53 -13.47 0.90 -10.76
CA MET A 53 -14.04 -0.42 -11.05
C MET A 53 -15.56 -0.35 -11.21
N THR A 54 -16.23 0.40 -10.33
CA THR A 54 -17.68 0.61 -10.39
C THR A 54 -18.08 1.37 -11.66
N ALA A 55 -17.29 2.34 -12.12
CA ALA A 55 -17.58 3.10 -13.34
C ALA A 55 -17.54 2.21 -14.59
N PHE A 56 -16.56 1.31 -14.71
CA PHE A 56 -16.50 0.33 -15.80
C PHE A 56 -17.70 -0.61 -15.80
N GLU A 57 -18.11 -1.10 -14.63
CA GLU A 57 -19.28 -1.98 -14.49
C GLU A 57 -20.58 -1.24 -14.86
N LYS A 58 -20.77 0.00 -14.38
CA LYS A 58 -21.93 0.84 -14.71
C LYS A 58 -22.01 1.22 -16.18
N ALA A 59 -20.88 1.38 -16.85
CA ALA A 59 -20.81 1.67 -18.27
C ALA A 59 -20.95 0.42 -19.16
N HIS A 60 -21.19 -0.76 -18.57
CA HIS A 60 -21.27 -2.04 -19.27
C HIS A 60 -20.01 -2.39 -20.09
N LEU A 61 -18.84 -1.92 -19.63
CA LEU A 61 -17.55 -2.17 -20.27
C LEU A 61 -16.85 -3.43 -19.74
N GLY A 62 -17.56 -4.25 -18.96
CA GLY A 62 -17.04 -5.44 -18.31
C GLY A 62 -16.64 -5.20 -16.85
N LYS A 63 -16.09 -6.25 -16.23
CA LYS A 63 -15.68 -6.25 -14.81
C LYS A 63 -14.16 -6.30 -14.69
N TRP A 64 -13.64 -5.60 -13.70
CA TRP A 64 -12.21 -5.62 -13.42
C TRP A 64 -11.79 -6.96 -12.80
N VAL A 65 -10.87 -7.67 -13.45
CA VAL A 65 -10.31 -8.93 -12.93
C VAL A 65 -9.07 -8.62 -12.09
N LYS A 66 -9.09 -9.04 -10.83
CA LYS A 66 -7.96 -8.92 -9.90
C LYS A 66 -7.25 -10.26 -9.78
N LYS A 67 -5.97 -10.20 -9.42
CA LYS A 67 -5.23 -11.39 -9.01
C LYS A 67 -5.73 -11.90 -7.65
N PRO A 68 -5.50 -13.19 -7.33
CA PRO A 68 -5.81 -13.73 -6.01
C PRO A 68 -5.08 -12.96 -4.90
N ILE A 69 -5.71 -12.88 -3.72
CA ILE A 69 -5.18 -12.09 -2.59
C ILE A 69 -3.86 -12.66 -2.06
N GLU A 70 -3.69 -13.97 -2.18
CA GLU A 70 -2.52 -14.75 -1.76
C GLU A 70 -1.24 -14.22 -2.39
N GLN A 71 -1.34 -13.64 -3.61
CA GLN A 71 -0.18 -13.04 -4.26
C GLN A 71 0.38 -11.82 -3.50
N ASP A 72 -0.46 -11.08 -2.77
CA ASP A 72 -0.04 -9.93 -1.97
C ASP A 72 0.08 -10.27 -0.47
N GLN A 73 -0.12 -11.53 -0.06
CA GLN A 73 -0.03 -11.98 1.34
C GLN A 73 1.37 -12.46 1.70
N PHE A 74 2.33 -11.53 1.74
CA PHE A 74 3.70 -11.81 2.16
C PHE A 74 4.29 -10.66 3.00
N GLN A 75 5.30 -10.97 3.81
CA GLN A 75 6.09 -10.01 4.59
C GLN A 75 7.36 -9.62 3.85
N CYS A 76 7.96 -8.48 4.19
CA CYS A 76 9.23 -8.08 3.61
C CYS A 76 10.38 -8.84 4.28
N GLU A 77 11.02 -9.74 3.52
CA GLU A 77 12.21 -10.48 3.98
C GLU A 77 13.46 -9.59 4.07
N ILE A 78 13.48 -8.48 3.33
CA ILE A 78 14.62 -7.57 3.22
C ILE A 78 14.37 -6.36 4.13
N THR A 79 14.75 -6.45 5.40
CA THR A 79 14.50 -5.40 6.41
C THR A 79 15.64 -4.40 6.56
N ASP A 80 16.89 -4.84 6.34
CA ASP A 80 18.12 -4.10 6.68
C ASP A 80 19.14 -4.07 5.52
N ALA A 81 18.66 -4.13 4.27
CA ALA A 81 19.56 -3.98 3.13
C ALA A 81 20.19 -2.59 3.09
N ASP A 82 21.44 -2.54 2.66
CA ASP A 82 22.16 -1.29 2.43
C ASP A 82 21.40 -0.40 1.42
N PRO A 83 21.25 0.92 1.69
CA PRO A 83 20.52 1.82 0.79
C PRO A 83 21.05 1.81 -0.65
N SER A 84 22.35 1.60 -0.86
CA SER A 84 22.93 1.52 -2.21
C SER A 84 22.39 0.32 -2.98
N ILE A 85 22.18 -0.82 -2.32
CA ILE A 85 21.57 -2.02 -2.91
C ILE A 85 20.07 -1.81 -3.08
N LEU A 86 19.43 -1.18 -2.09
CA LEU A 86 17.99 -1.00 -2.08
C LEU A 86 17.52 -0.06 -3.20
N PHE A 87 18.28 0.97 -3.54
CA PHE A 87 17.94 2.01 -4.52
C PHE A 87 18.76 1.98 -5.82
N ALA A 88 19.59 0.95 -6.04
CA ALA A 88 20.27 0.71 -7.32
C ALA A 88 19.29 0.56 -8.50
#